data_AF-A0A925K0E4-F1
#
_entry.id   AF-A0A925K0E4-F1
#
_cell.length_a   1.000
_cell.length_b   1.000
_cell.length_c   1.000
_cell.angle_alpha   90.00
_cell.angle_beta   90.00
_cell.angle_gamma   90.00
#
_symmetry.space_group_name_H-M   'P 1'
#
loop_
_entity.id
_entity.type
_entity.pdbx_description
1 polymer ?
#
loop_
_entity_poly.entity_id
_entity_poly.type
_entity_poly.pdbx_seq_one_letter_code
_entity_poly.pdbx_strand_id
1 'polypeptide(L)' 'MALGVLGLLLGGLVLLVSLLLPVVTDGRTSWEEALLGIIPGAIVLVLGFLMTLAGVVVILVGRKNRRAV' A
#
# COMPACT_ATOMS: atom_id res chain seq x y z
N MET A 1 9.09 1.88 11.07
CA MET A 1 7.81 1.13 11.21
C MET A 1 6.60 2.05 11.10
N ALA A 2 6.41 2.99 12.03
CA ALA A 2 5.23 3.87 12.03
C ALA A 2 5.03 4.59 10.69
N LEU A 3 6.08 5.18 10.11
CA LEU A 3 6.04 5.84 8.80
C LEU A 3 5.71 4.88 7.63
N GLY A 4 6.19 3.63 7.70
CA GLY A 4 5.89 2.62 6.67
C GLY A 4 4.43 2.16 6.71
N VAL A 5 3.92 1.93 7.93
CA VAL A 5 2.49 1.63 8.15
C VAL A 5 1.62 2.81 7.75
N LEU A 6 2.01 4.04 8.10
CA LEU A 6 1.29 5.25 7.72
C LEU A 6 1.25 5.43 6.20
N GLY A 7 2.39 5.21 5.52
CA GLY A 7 2.48 5.24 4.07
C GLY A 7 1.59 4.19 3.40
N LEU A 8 1.51 2.98 3.97
CA LEU A 8 0.59 1.93 3.52
C LEU A 8 -0.88 2.30 3.67
N LEU A 9 -1.26 2.87 4.81
CA LEU A 9 -2.64 3.30 5.06
C LEU A 9 -3.05 4.43 4.12
N LEU A 10 -2.18 5.44 3.94
CA LEU A 10 -2.42 6.54 3.02
C LEU A 10 -2.46 6.06 1.57
N GLY A 11 -1.54 5.19 1.16
CA GLY A 11 -1.54 4.62 -0.19
C GLY A 11 -2.79 3.75 -0.46
N GLY A 12 -3.22 2.97 0.53
CA GLY A 12 -4.45 2.19 0.45
C GLY A 12 -5.69 3.07 0.32
N LEU A 13 -5.74 4.17 1.09
CA LEU A 13 -6.82 5.16 0.97
C LEU A 13 -6.85 5.81 -0.42
N VAL A 14 -5.69 6.20 -0.96
CA VAL A 14 -5.58 6.77 -2.31
C VAL A 14 -6.08 5.79 -3.36
N LEU A 15 -5.69 4.52 -3.27
CA LEU A 15 -6.17 3.47 -4.18
C LEU A 15 -7.70 3.32 -4.12
N LEU A 16 -8.26 3.31 -2.91
CA LEU A 16 -9.71 3.22 -2.67
C LEU A 16 -10.45 4.39 -3.30
N VAL A 17 -9.96 5.61 -3.10
CA VAL A 17 -10.52 6.81 -3.71
C VAL A 17 -10.44 6.71 -5.24
N SER A 18 -9.30 6.31 -5.80
CA SER A 18 -9.13 6.14 -7.25
C SER A 18 -10.09 5.11 -7.85
N LEU A 19 -10.39 4.02 -7.14
CA LEU A 19 -11.37 3.02 -7.56
C LEU A 19 -12.81 3.52 -7.46
N LEU A 20 -13.12 4.35 -6.46
CA LEU A 20 -14.45 4.93 -6.32
C LEU A 20 -14.73 6.03 -7.34
N LEU A 21 -13.73 6.82 -7.75
CA LEU A 21 -13.89 7.96 -8.66
C LEU A 21 -14.75 7.67 -9.90
N PRO A 22 -14.47 6.64 -10.74
CA PRO A 22 -15.28 6.36 -11.93
C PRO A 22 -16.73 5.95 -11.59
N VAL A 23 -16.97 5.39 -10.40
CA VAL A 23 -18.31 4.98 -9.94
C VAL A 23 -19.10 6.17 -9.40
N VAL A 24 -18.49 7.03 -8.57
CA VAL A 24 -19.19 8.13 -7.89
C VAL A 24 -19.33 9.39 -8.75
N THR A 25 -18.67 9.44 -9.90
CA THR A 25 -18.70 10.62 -10.79
C THR A 25 -19.60 10.44 -12.02
N ASP A 26 -20.50 9.44 -12.01
CA ASP A 26 -21.51 9.19 -13.05
C ASP A 26 -20.91 9.18 -14.48
N GLY A 27 -19.74 8.56 -14.65
CA GLY A 27 -19.08 8.44 -15.96
C GLY A 27 -18.33 9.68 -16.43
N ARG A 28 -18.15 10.72 -15.59
CA ARG A 28 -17.25 11.84 -15.91
C ARG A 28 -15.78 11.44 -15.96
N THR A 29 -15.41 10.36 -15.26
CA THR A 29 -14.09 9.75 -15.33
C THR A 29 -14.23 8.39 -15.98
N SER A 30 -13.56 8.19 -17.12
CA SER A 30 -13.55 6.89 -17.81
C SER A 30 -12.74 5.88 -17.00
N TRP A 31 -13.11 4.60 -17.10
CA TRP A 31 -12.34 3.52 -16.45
C TRP A 31 -10.92 3.43 -17.00
N GLU A 32 -10.72 3.70 -18.29
CA GLU A 32 -9.39 3.69 -18.93
C GLU A 32 -8.48 4.79 -18.37
N GLU A 33 -9.01 5.99 -18.14
CA GLU A 33 -8.26 7.08 -17.50
C GLU A 33 -7.98 6.79 -16.01
N ALA A 34 -8.96 6.24 -15.28
CA ALA A 34 -8.78 5.90 -13.87
C ALA A 34 -7.72 4.80 -13.69
N LEU A 35 -7.68 3.82 -14.59
CA LEU A 35 -6.72 2.71 -14.55
C LEU A 35 -5.27 3.18 -14.63
N LEU A 36 -4.98 4.29 -15.35
CA LEU A 36 -3.64 4.89 -15.39
C LEU A 36 -3.15 5.34 -14.01
N GLY A 37 -4.04 5.73 -13.10
CA GLY A 37 -3.69 6.05 -11.71
C GLY A 37 -3.71 4.82 -10.80
N ILE A 38 -4.70 3.94 -10.97
CA ILE A 38 -4.92 2.77 -10.11
C ILE A 38 -3.78 1.76 -10.24
N ILE A 39 -3.38 1.40 -11.47
CA ILE A 39 -2.38 0.35 -11.72
C ILE A 39 -1.03 0.68 -11.09
N PRO A 40 -0.38 1.83 -11.39
CA PRO A 40 0.89 2.17 -10.76
C PRO A 40 0.75 2.40 -9.26
N GLY A 41 -0.38 2.96 -8.80
CA GLY A 41 -0.67 3.12 -7.38
C GLY A 41 -0.73 1.79 -6.63
N ALA A 42 -1.39 0.78 -7.21
CA ALA A 42 -1.47 -0.57 -6.66
C ALA A 42 -0.08 -1.22 -6.58
N ILE A 43 0.74 -1.07 -7.63
CA ILE A 43 2.10 -1.64 -7.67
C ILE A 43 2.94 -1.05 -6.53
N VAL A 44 2.96 0.28 -6.37
CA VAL A 44 3.72 0.95 -5.31
C VAL A 44 3.23 0.50 -3.93
N LEU A 45 1.92 0.39 -3.74
CA LEU A 45 1.33 -0.05 -2.49
C LEU A 45 1.75 -1.48 -2.13
N VAL A 46 1.71 -2.41 -3.08
CA VAL A 46 2.12 -3.80 -2.89
C VAL A 46 3.60 -3.90 -2.58
N LEU A 47 4.47 -3.20 -3.32
CA LEU A 47 5.90 -3.19 -3.07
C LEU A 47 6.23 -2.59 -1.68
N GLY A 48 5.58 -1.49 -1.32
CA GLY A 48 5.71 -0.88 0.01
C GLY A 48 5.24 -1.81 1.13
N PHE A 49 4.19 -2.59 0.88
CA PHE A 49 3.68 -3.59 1.83
C PHE A 49 4.72 -4.69 2.06
N LEU A 50 5.28 -5.24 0.99
CA LEU A 50 6.31 -6.27 1.08
C LEU A 50 7.56 -5.78 1.81
N MET A 51 8.01 -4.56 1.54
CA MET A 51 9.15 -3.96 2.26
C MET A 51 8.85 -3.77 3.75
N THR A 52 7.66 -3.28 4.09
CA THR A 52 7.26 -3.10 5.49
C THR A 52 7.18 -4.45 6.21
N LEU A 53 6.62 -5.46 5.56
CA LEU A 53 6.54 -6.82 6.07
C LEU A 53 7.94 -7.43 6.29
N ALA A 54 8.84 -7.29 5.33
CA ALA A 54 10.22 -7.74 5.46
C ALA A 54 10.92 -7.10 6.66
N GLY A 55 10.76 -5.78 6.85
CA GLY A 55 11.28 -5.08 8.02
C GLY A 55 10.73 -5.61 9.35
N VAL A 56 9.43 -5.95 9.40
CA VAL A 56 8.79 -6.57 10.57
C VAL A 56 9.40 -7.95 10.86
N VAL A 57 9.53 -8.80 9.83
CA VAL A 57 10.09 -10.14 9.97
C VAL A 57 11.54 -10.08 10.47
N VAL A 58 12.38 -9.22 9.89
CA VAL A 58 13.78 -9.05 10.33
C VAL A 58 13.86 -8.63 11.80
N ILE A 59 13.01 -7.69 12.24
CA ILE A 59 12.97 -7.26 13.64
C ILE A 59 12.51 -8.39 14.56
N LEU A 60 11.49 -9.15 14.18
CA LEU A 60 10.99 -10.27 14.99
C LEU A 60 12.03 -11.39 15.12
N VAL A 61 12.65 -11.80 14.00
CA VAL A 61 13.68 -12.84 13.97
C VAL A 61 14.94 -12.38 14.73
N GLY A 62 15.38 -11.13 14.54
CA GLY A 62 16.51 -10.55 15.25
C GLY A 62 16.28 -10.45 16.77
N ARG A 63 15.04 -10.19 17.21
CA ARG A 63 14.68 -10.20 18.64
C ARG A 63 14.66 -11.62 19.21
N LYS A 64 14.23 -12.62 18.45
CA LYS A 64 14.25 -14.02 18.87
C LYS A 64 15.68 -14.51 19.10
N ASN A 65 16.61 -14.21 18.17
CA ASN A 65 18.01 -14.63 18.31
C ASN A 65 18.70 -13.99 19.52
N ARG A 66 18.42 -12.72 19.83
CA ARG A 66 19.00 -12.03 20.99
C ARG A 66 18.44 -12.44 22.35
N ARG A 67 17.34 -13.18 22.41
CA ARG A 67 16.80 -13.75 23.66
C ARG A 67 17.27 -15.19 23.90
N ALA A 68 17.89 -15.82 22.89
CA ALA A 68 18.41 -17.18 22.97
C ALA A 68 19.92 -17.24 23.30
N VAL A 69 20.58 -16.08 23.39
CA VAL A 69 21.94 -15.86 23.90
C VAL A 69 21.79 -15.14 25.24
#